data_AF-A0A5N3WS25-F1
#
_entry.id   AF-A0A5N3WS25-F1
#
_cell.length_a   1.000
_cell.length_b   1.000
_cell.length_c   1.000
_cell.angle_alpha   90.00
_cell.angle_beta   90.00
_cell.angle_gamma   90.00
#
_symmetry.space_group_name_H-M   'P 1'
#
loop_
_entity.id
_entity.type
_entity.pdbx_description
1 polymer ?
#
loop_
_entity_poly.entity_id
_entity_poly.type
_entity_poly.pdbx_seq_one_letter_code
_entity_poly.pdbx_strand_id
1 'polypeptide(L)'
;LRVLCWQYCQLSILSYTAPYPCTPPSQQARRLSYEAKQGYVIYWIPVHHGACKCPVSKGPPMQACPPWGQPAQVIPIDPLHKVIIRNPDTQWITKPVHKCRLTSVGRKSSGLGKGHLSLHKIGGSSRTAWRRHNTLQPKLHHYG
;
A
#
# COMPACT_ATOMS: atom_id res chain seq x y z
N LEU A 1 23.41 9.84 -0.68
CA LEU A 1 22.41 9.29 -1.64
C LEU A 1 23.03 8.41 -2.73
N ARG A 2 24.16 8.80 -3.35
CA ARG A 2 24.80 8.00 -4.43
C ARG A 2 25.37 6.64 -3.99
N VAL A 3 26.08 6.60 -2.85
CA VAL A 3 26.69 5.38 -2.31
C VAL A 3 25.63 4.34 -1.93
N LEU A 4 24.53 4.79 -1.30
CA LEU A 4 23.43 3.92 -0.91
C LEU A 4 22.72 3.32 -2.14
N CYS A 5 22.44 4.14 -3.17
CA CYS A 5 21.82 3.67 -4.40
C CYS A 5 22.61 2.50 -5.01
N TRP A 6 23.94 2.65 -5.13
CA TRP A 6 24.81 1.59 -5.66
C TRP A 6 24.77 0.31 -4.81
N GLN A 7 24.83 0.43 -3.47
CA GLN A 7 24.78 -0.72 -2.58
C GLN A 7 23.42 -1.45 -2.63
N TYR A 8 22.32 -0.71 -2.76
CA TYR A 8 20.97 -1.29 -2.91
C TYR A 8 20.78 -2.01 -4.25
N CYS A 9 21.45 -1.58 -5.32
CA CYS A 9 21.37 -2.22 -6.63
C CYS A 9 22.07 -3.59 -6.69
N GLN A 10 22.96 -3.90 -5.74
CA GLN A 10 23.62 -5.20 -5.64
C GLN A 10 22.82 -6.23 -4.85
N LEU A 11 21.77 -5.81 -4.12
CA LEU A 11 20.98 -6.70 -3.29
C LEU A 11 19.89 -7.42 -4.09
N SER A 12 19.44 -8.58 -3.60
CA SER A 12 18.38 -9.36 -4.24
C SER A 12 17.03 -8.63 -4.26
N ILE A 13 16.16 -9.00 -5.20
CA ILE A 13 14.86 -8.34 -5.46
C ILE A 13 13.98 -8.23 -4.20
N LEU A 14 14.08 -9.17 -3.25
CA LEU A 14 13.49 -9.03 -1.93
C LEU A 14 14.59 -8.99 -0.89
N SER A 15 14.97 -7.79 -0.47
CA SER A 15 15.99 -7.58 0.54
C SER A 15 15.36 -7.38 1.91
N TYR A 16 15.59 -8.34 2.79
CA TYR A 16 15.30 -8.21 4.22
C TYR A 16 16.42 -7.41 4.89
N THR A 17 16.09 -6.28 5.53
CA THR A 17 17.05 -5.60 6.41
C THR A 17 16.97 -6.19 7.81
N ALA A 18 18.14 -6.49 8.37
CA ALA A 18 18.33 -7.09 9.69
C ALA A 18 17.48 -6.41 10.80
N PRO A 19 17.02 -7.17 11.81
CA PRO A 19 16.08 -6.71 12.84
C PRO A 19 16.63 -5.62 13.78
N TYR A 20 17.93 -5.35 13.72
CA TYR A 20 18.58 -4.24 14.41
C TYR A 20 19.33 -3.42 13.39
N PRO A 21 18.84 -2.22 13.03
CA PRO A 21 19.58 -1.42 12.10
C PRO A 21 20.65 -0.65 12.90
N CYS A 22 21.93 -0.84 12.54
CA CYS A 22 23.02 0.08 12.93
C CYS A 22 22.79 1.50 12.39
N THR A 23 21.72 1.70 11.62
CA THR A 23 21.17 2.98 11.17
C THR A 23 19.79 3.20 11.81
N PRO A 24 19.55 4.28 12.56
CA PRO A 24 18.24 4.51 13.15
C PRO A 24 17.15 4.52 12.06
N PRO A 25 15.99 3.87 12.28
CA PRO A 25 14.89 3.89 11.32
C PRO A 25 14.56 5.34 10.98
N SER A 26 14.41 5.62 9.69
CA SER A 26 14.21 6.97 9.16
C SER A 26 13.08 7.66 9.93
N GLN A 27 13.19 8.97 10.19
CA GLN A 27 12.10 9.73 10.84
C GLN A 27 10.75 9.52 10.13
N GLN A 28 10.78 9.24 8.83
CA GLN A 28 9.63 8.87 8.02
C GLN A 28 8.93 7.58 8.51
N ALA A 29 9.67 6.54 8.91
CA ALA A 29 9.08 5.32 9.45
C ALA A 29 8.32 5.58 10.77
N ARG A 30 8.88 6.43 11.65
CA ARG A 30 8.21 6.81 12.91
C ARG A 30 6.94 7.62 12.69
N ARG A 31 6.93 8.51 11.68
CA ARG A 31 5.71 9.22 11.23
C ARG A 31 4.63 8.27 10.70
N LEU A 32 5.03 7.09 10.23
CA LEU A 32 4.14 6.01 9.79
C LEU A 32 3.83 5.00 10.92
N SER A 33 4.08 5.38 12.18
CA SER A 33 3.77 4.60 13.37
C SER A 33 4.62 3.33 13.55
N TYR A 34 5.85 3.34 13.01
CA TYR A 34 6.86 2.33 13.36
C TYR A 34 7.34 2.51 14.80
N GLU A 35 7.41 1.40 15.53
CA GLU A 35 8.07 1.32 16.83
C GLU A 35 9.20 0.29 16.78
N ALA A 36 10.31 0.57 17.48
CA ALA A 36 11.43 -0.36 17.62
C ALA A 36 11.11 -1.44 18.66
N LYS A 37 10.13 -2.30 18.35
CA LYS A 37 9.68 -3.43 19.18
C LYS A 37 9.68 -4.72 18.36
N GLN A 38 9.76 -5.85 19.05
CA GLN A 38 9.63 -7.17 18.41
C GLN A 38 8.26 -7.31 17.70
N GLY A 39 8.25 -7.86 16.49
CA GLY A 39 7.06 -8.01 15.64
C GLY A 39 6.92 -6.96 14.53
N TYR A 40 7.78 -5.93 14.49
CA TYR A 40 7.91 -5.02 13.35
C TYR A 40 9.05 -5.46 12.44
N VAL A 41 8.82 -5.45 11.13
CA VAL A 41 9.83 -5.78 10.12
C VAL A 41 9.91 -4.66 9.09
N ILE A 42 11.10 -4.45 8.51
CA ILE A 42 11.32 -3.50 7.41
C ILE A 42 11.83 -4.28 6.21
N TYR A 43 11.10 -4.18 5.09
CA TYR A 43 11.53 -4.69 3.79
C TYR A 43 11.84 -3.55 2.83
N TRP A 44 12.86 -3.76 2.00
CA TRP A 44 13.16 -2.92 0.86
C TRP A 44 12.73 -3.64 -0.41
N ILE A 45 11.84 -3.00 -1.16
CA ILE A 45 11.31 -3.54 -2.40
C ILE A 45 11.75 -2.60 -3.54
N PRO A 46 12.64 -3.05 -4.45
CA PRO A 46 12.96 -2.31 -5.65
C PRO A 46 11.72 -2.31 -6.56
N VAL A 47 11.38 -1.12 -7.06
CA VAL A 47 10.25 -0.93 -7.96
C VAL A 47 10.80 -0.41 -9.28
N HIS A 48 10.39 -1.02 -10.40
CA HIS A 48 10.68 -0.48 -11.71
C HIS A 48 9.89 0.81 -11.92
N HIS A 49 10.59 1.89 -12.25
CA HIS A 49 9.95 3.16 -12.57
C HIS A 49 9.59 3.21 -14.06
N GLY A 50 8.46 3.83 -14.35
CA GLY A 50 7.93 3.95 -15.72
C GLY A 50 6.46 3.52 -15.78
N ALA A 51 5.80 3.87 -16.88
CA ALA A 51 4.44 3.40 -17.12
C ALA A 51 4.44 1.89 -17.41
N CYS A 52 3.48 1.16 -16.85
CA CYS A 52 3.25 -0.22 -17.22
C CYS A 52 2.74 -0.27 -18.67
N LYS A 53 3.44 -0.99 -19.56
CA LYS A 53 2.95 -1.24 -20.93
C LYS A 53 1.88 -2.33 -20.91
N CYS A 54 0.86 -2.18 -21.76
CA CYS A 54 -0.16 -3.22 -21.94
C CYS A 54 0.50 -4.51 -22.48
N PRO A 55 0.28 -5.68 -21.85
CA PRO A 55 0.85 -6.94 -22.33
C PRO A 55 0.11 -7.39 -23.59
N VAL A 56 0.63 -7.05 -24.77
CA VAL A 56 0.10 -7.45 -26.08
C VAL A 56 1.07 -8.42 -26.74
N SER A 57 0.56 -9.49 -27.34
CA SER A 57 1.36 -10.60 -27.90
C SER A 57 2.35 -10.19 -29.00
N LYS A 58 2.15 -9.03 -29.64
CA LYS A 58 3.01 -8.50 -30.72
C LYS A 58 3.24 -6.97 -30.61
N GLY A 59 3.64 -6.50 -29.43
CA GLY A 59 4.08 -5.11 -29.23
C GLY A 59 5.60 -4.94 -29.44
N PRO A 60 6.10 -3.71 -29.69
CA PRO A 60 7.53 -3.47 -29.77
C PRO A 60 8.24 -3.91 -28.47
N PRO A 61 9.41 -4.56 -28.57
CA PRO A 61 10.11 -5.10 -27.40
C PRO A 61 10.47 -4.00 -26.41
N MET A 62 10.44 -4.35 -25.13
CA MET A 62 10.85 -3.48 -24.04
C MET A 62 12.27 -2.99 -24.31
N GLN A 63 12.50 -1.67 -24.43
CA GLN A 63 13.83 -1.15 -24.10
C GLN A 63 14.02 -1.50 -22.62
N ALA A 64 15.03 -2.30 -22.30
CA ALA A 64 15.32 -2.70 -20.94
C ALA A 64 15.50 -1.44 -20.09
N CYS A 65 14.47 -1.07 -19.32
CA CYS A 65 14.59 0.00 -18.34
C CYS A 65 15.42 -0.58 -17.20
N PRO A 66 16.63 -0.06 -16.96
CA PRO A 66 17.44 -0.62 -15.91
C PRO A 66 16.80 -0.33 -14.53
N PRO A 67 16.99 -1.21 -13.53
CA PRO A 67 16.42 -1.09 -12.20
C PRO A 67 17.17 -0.03 -11.38
N TRP A 68 17.04 1.25 -11.73
CA TRP A 68 17.69 2.34 -10.98
C TRP A 68 16.67 3.24 -10.27
N GLY A 69 15.56 2.64 -9.84
CA GLY A 69 14.60 3.26 -8.94
C GLY A 69 15.12 3.35 -7.51
N GLN A 70 14.70 4.38 -6.78
CA GLN A 70 14.84 4.37 -5.31
C GLN A 70 13.95 3.24 -4.76
N PRO A 71 14.48 2.28 -3.99
CA PRO A 71 13.66 1.20 -3.44
C PRO A 71 12.61 1.75 -2.48
N ALA A 72 11.41 1.18 -2.53
CA ALA A 72 10.34 1.52 -1.61
C ALA A 72 10.54 0.77 -0.29
N GLN A 73 10.46 1.49 0.82
CA GLN A 73 10.47 0.90 2.16
C GLN A 73 9.04 0.49 2.55
N VAL A 74 8.86 -0.77 2.94
CA VAL A 74 7.58 -1.32 3.43
C VAL A 74 7.77 -1.84 4.85
N ILE A 75 6.83 -1.51 5.73
CA ILE A 75 6.85 -1.89 7.15
C ILE A 75 5.68 -2.84 7.43
N PRO A 76 5.83 -4.15 7.23
CA PRO A 76 4.85 -5.11 7.73
C PRO A 76 5.00 -5.34 9.23
N ILE A 77 3.90 -5.75 9.83
CA ILE A 77 3.76 -6.08 11.24
C ILE A 77 3.30 -7.53 11.31
N ASP A 78 3.92 -8.33 12.16
CA ASP A 78 3.51 -9.70 12.45
C ASP A 78 2.29 -9.70 13.41
N PRO A 79 1.09 -10.09 12.96
CA PRO A 79 -0.10 -10.10 13.81
C PRO A 79 -0.08 -11.16 14.92
N LEU A 80 0.75 -12.21 14.79
CA LEU A 80 0.82 -13.32 15.74
C LEU A 80 1.82 -13.05 16.88
N HIS A 81 2.57 -11.95 16.78
CA HIS A 81 3.58 -11.61 17.77
C HIS A 81 2.96 -11.09 19.07
N LYS A 82 3.35 -11.66 20.23
CA LYS A 82 2.76 -11.34 21.55
C LYS A 82 2.82 -9.85 21.91
N VAL A 83 3.87 -9.14 21.49
CA VAL A 83 4.02 -7.69 21.77
C VAL A 83 2.99 -6.85 21.00
N ILE A 84 2.58 -7.30 19.81
CA ILE A 84 1.55 -6.64 19.00
C ILE A 84 0.16 -6.94 19.55
N ILE A 85 -0.09 -8.21 19.90
CA ILE A 85 -1.39 -8.65 20.44
C ILE A 85 -1.71 -7.95 21.77
N ARG A 86 -0.70 -7.74 22.63
CA ARG A 86 -0.88 -7.16 23.97
C ARG A 86 -0.93 -5.63 23.99
N ASN A 87 -0.52 -4.96 22.92
CA ASN A 87 -0.48 -3.50 22.87
C ASN A 87 -1.83 -2.94 22.37
N PRO A 88 -2.60 -2.20 23.19
CA PRO A 88 -3.92 -1.70 22.79
C PRO A 88 -3.90 -0.79 21.55
N ASP A 89 -2.81 -0.03 21.35
CA ASP A 89 -2.69 0.94 20.24
C ASP A 89 -2.50 0.26 18.88
N THR A 90 -1.97 -0.96 18.86
CA THR A 90 -1.64 -1.70 17.63
C THR A 90 -2.50 -2.96 17.45
N GLN A 91 -3.22 -3.37 18.50
CA GLN A 91 -4.09 -4.56 18.50
C GLN A 91 -5.15 -4.52 17.40
N TRP A 92 -5.62 -3.33 16.98
CA TRP A 92 -6.59 -3.20 15.90
C TRP A 92 -6.14 -3.92 14.62
N ILE A 93 -4.82 -3.98 14.34
CA ILE A 93 -4.24 -4.62 13.14
C ILE A 93 -4.47 -6.13 13.13
N THR A 94 -4.62 -6.76 14.28
CA THR A 94 -4.77 -8.22 14.40
C THR A 94 -6.16 -8.72 13.98
N LYS A 95 -7.16 -7.83 13.89
CA LYS A 95 -8.52 -8.20 13.51
C LYS A 95 -8.54 -8.72 12.05
N PRO A 96 -9.35 -9.74 11.74
CA PRO A 96 -9.37 -10.37 10.41
C PRO A 96 -9.73 -9.40 9.27
N VAL A 97 -10.46 -8.31 9.56
CA VAL A 97 -10.79 -7.25 8.59
C VAL A 97 -9.58 -6.51 8.03
N HIS A 98 -8.42 -6.59 8.71
CA HIS A 98 -7.18 -5.95 8.26
C HIS A 98 -6.23 -6.90 7.52
N LYS A 99 -6.69 -8.12 7.16
CA LYS A 99 -5.99 -8.96 6.17
C LYS A 99 -6.03 -8.27 4.80
N CYS A 100 -4.89 -8.23 4.10
CA CYS A 100 -4.77 -7.57 2.78
C CYS A 100 -5.34 -6.13 2.76
N ARG A 101 -5.04 -5.35 3.81
CA ARG A 101 -5.65 -4.03 4.04
C ARG A 101 -5.27 -2.96 3.01
N LEU A 102 -6.13 -1.96 2.92
CA LEU A 102 -5.85 -0.73 2.18
C LEU A 102 -4.78 0.11 2.90
N THR A 103 -3.66 0.36 2.23
CA THR A 103 -2.59 1.25 2.72
C THR A 103 -2.87 2.71 2.37
N SER A 104 -2.11 3.64 2.96
CA SER A 104 -2.22 5.07 2.63
C SER A 104 -2.00 5.34 1.13
N VAL A 105 -1.06 4.63 0.51
CA VAL A 105 -0.81 4.69 -0.94
C VAL A 105 -2.00 4.15 -1.73
N GLY A 106 -2.55 3.00 -1.34
CA GLY A 106 -3.75 2.44 -1.98
C GLY A 106 -4.98 3.33 -1.85
N ARG A 107 -5.11 4.05 -0.73
CA ARG A 107 -6.19 5.03 -0.54
C ARG A 107 -6.02 6.24 -1.45
N LYS A 108 -4.79 6.73 -1.66
CA LYS A 108 -4.51 7.81 -2.62
C LYS A 108 -4.84 7.40 -4.04
N SER A 109 -4.44 6.19 -4.48
CA SER A 109 -4.77 5.70 -5.82
C SER A 109 -6.28 5.47 -6.02
N SER A 110 -6.99 5.09 -4.96
CA SER A 110 -8.46 5.01 -5.00
C SER A 110 -9.13 6.37 -5.21
N GLY A 111 -8.41 7.48 -4.95
CA GLY A 111 -8.85 8.87 -5.15
C GLY A 111 -10.13 9.21 -4.42
N LEU A 112 -10.28 8.70 -3.20
CA LEU A 112 -11.36 9.05 -2.28
C LEU A 112 -11.10 10.44 -1.68
N GLY A 113 -12.14 11.25 -1.60
CA GLY A 113 -12.05 12.61 -1.09
C GLY A 113 -13.44 13.17 -0.80
N LYS A 114 -13.46 14.43 -0.35
CA LYS A 114 -14.68 15.21 -0.13
C LYS A 114 -14.76 16.31 -1.18
N GLY A 115 -15.98 16.78 -1.46
CA GLY A 115 -16.25 17.88 -2.37
C GLY A 115 -16.53 17.46 -3.81
N HIS A 116 -16.73 18.46 -4.67
CA HIS A 116 -17.19 18.31 -6.05
C HIS A 116 -16.26 17.44 -6.92
N LEU A 117 -14.95 17.41 -6.64
CA LEU A 117 -14.00 16.57 -7.38
C LEU A 117 -14.15 15.06 -7.11
N SER A 118 -14.90 14.68 -6.06
CA SER A 118 -15.08 13.28 -5.63
C SER A 118 -16.47 12.72 -5.92
N LEU A 119 -17.29 13.40 -6.73
CA LEU A 119 -18.67 12.99 -7.05
C LEU A 119 -18.77 11.57 -7.63
N HIS A 120 -17.82 11.19 -8.51
CA HIS A 120 -17.76 9.85 -9.11
C HIS A 120 -17.51 8.71 -8.11
N LYS A 121 -17.28 9.02 -6.82
CA LYS A 121 -16.96 8.06 -5.75
C LYS A 121 -17.86 8.24 -4.52
N ILE A 122 -19.00 8.93 -4.67
CA ILE A 122 -19.97 9.10 -3.58
C ILE A 122 -20.46 7.74 -3.06
N GLY A 123 -20.37 7.55 -1.75
CA GLY A 123 -20.70 6.29 -1.06
C GLY A 123 -19.56 5.26 -1.03
N GLY A 124 -18.32 5.70 -1.19
CA GLY A 124 -17.14 4.97 -0.75
C GLY A 124 -16.31 4.31 -1.86
N SER A 125 -16.85 4.12 -3.07
CA SER A 125 -16.07 3.65 -4.23
C SER A 125 -16.73 4.06 -5.54
N SER A 126 -15.96 4.07 -6.64
CA SER A 126 -16.51 4.31 -7.99
C SER A 126 -17.55 3.27 -8.39
N ARG A 127 -17.33 2.00 -8.03
CA ARG A 127 -18.29 0.92 -8.33
C ARG A 127 -19.58 1.08 -7.54
N THR A 128 -19.50 1.50 -6.28
CA THR A 128 -20.69 1.76 -5.45
C THR A 128 -21.51 2.93 -6.02
N ALA A 129 -20.84 4.01 -6.42
CA ALA A 129 -21.49 5.15 -7.06
C ALA A 129 -22.16 4.76 -8.38
N TRP A 130 -21.46 4.01 -9.24
CA TRP A 130 -22.02 3.49 -10.49
C TRP A 130 -23.24 2.60 -10.22
N ARG A 131 -23.16 1.63 -9.29
CA ARG A 131 -24.30 0.77 -8.95
C ARG A 131 -25.51 1.58 -8.52
N ARG A 132 -25.34 2.59 -7.67
CA ARG A 132 -26.44 3.45 -7.23
C ARG A 132 -27.15 4.13 -8.40
N HIS A 133 -26.39 4.65 -9.36
CA HIS A 133 -26.97 5.35 -10.52
C HIS A 133 -27.61 4.41 -11.55
N ASN A 134 -27.19 3.13 -11.58
CA ASN A 134 -27.68 2.15 -12.54
C ASN A 134 -28.70 1.15 -11.95
N THR A 135 -28.96 1.21 -10.64
CA THR A 135 -30.00 0.39 -9.99
C THR A 135 -31.31 1.18 -10.02
N LEU A 136 -32.27 0.72 -10.83
CA LEU A 136 -33.63 1.26 -10.80
C LEU A 136 -34.29 0.87 -9.48
N GLN A 137 -34.75 1.86 -8.71
CA GLN A 137 -35.61 1.60 -7.56
C GLN A 137 -37.05 1.45 -8.07
N PRO A 138 -37.68 0.27 -7.98
CA PRO A 138 -39.12 0.18 -8.23
C PRO A 138 -39.83 1.02 -7.17
N LYS A 139 -40.55 2.04 -7.62
CA LYS A 139 -41.47 2.82 -6.79
C LYS A 139 -42.70 1.96 -6.46
N LEU A 140 -42.51 0.90 -5.68
CA LEU A 140 -43.60 0.23 -4.97
C LEU A 140 -43.95 1.12 -3.78
N HIS A 141 -44.61 2.25 -4.05
CA HIS A 141 -45.44 2.87 -3.03
C HIS A 141 -46.56 1.86 -2.80
N HIS A 142 -46.56 1.19 -1.66
CA HIS A 142 -47.71 0.42 -1.21
C HIS A 142 -48.84 1.42 -0.99
N TYR A 143 -49.64 1.65 -2.02
CA TYR A 143 -50.89 2.39 -1.91
C TYR A 143 -51.85 1.47 -1.15
N GLY A 144 -52.06 1.79 0.13
CA GLY A 144 -53.11 1.21 0.98
C GLY A 144 -54.33 2.10 0.99
#